data_AF-A0A1X7ETC8-F1
#
_entry.id   AF-A0A1X7ETC8-F1
#
_cell.length_a   1.000
_cell.length_b   1.000
_cell.length_c   1.000
_cell.angle_alpha   90.00
_cell.angle_beta   90.00
_cell.angle_gamma   90.00
#
_symmetry.space_group_name_H-M   'P 1'
#
loop_
_entity.id
_entity.type
_entity.pdbx_description
1 polymer ?
#
loop_
_entity_poly.entity_id
_entity_poly.type
_entity_poly.pdbx_seq_one_letter_code
_entity_poly.pdbx_strand_id
1 'polypeptide(L)'
;MAANRVVVLESVSEVLHGDWTLCFEWCRYEYANRTHHRGYRFIWKRPNGHYQPARGQARLPSIEVAQRLMRRAQEAGWGEHVGEMDGFGVEA
;
A
#
# COMPACT_ATOMS: atom_id res chain seq x y z
N MET A 1 -20.64 -5.32 -11.42
CA MET A 1 -19.82 -5.25 -10.19
C MET A 1 -18.85 -4.09 -10.38
N ALA A 2 -19.08 -2.96 -9.71
CA ALA A 2 -18.18 -1.81 -9.85
C ALA A 2 -16.80 -2.17 -9.26
N ALA A 3 -15.76 -1.97 -10.05
CA ALA A 3 -14.40 -2.33 -9.68
C ALA A 3 -13.88 -1.35 -8.62
N ASN A 4 -13.48 -1.87 -7.45
CA ASN A 4 -12.73 -1.08 -6.49
C ASN A 4 -11.36 -0.75 -7.11
N ARG A 5 -11.04 0.53 -7.24
CA ARG A 5 -9.79 1.02 -7.84
C ARG A 5 -8.88 1.52 -6.73
N VAL A 6 -7.58 1.24 -6.85
CA VAL A 6 -6.57 1.84 -5.97
C VAL A 6 -5.72 2.80 -6.79
N VAL A 7 -5.67 4.05 -6.37
CA VAL A 7 -4.79 5.08 -6.92
C VAL A 7 -3.60 5.22 -6.00
N VAL A 8 -2.40 4.96 -6.52
CA VAL A 8 -1.14 5.18 -5.78
C VAL A 8 -0.82 6.67 -5.87
N LEU A 9 -0.69 7.32 -4.72
CA LEU A 9 -0.35 8.73 -4.62
C LEU A 9 1.15 8.89 -4.41
N GLU A 10 1.72 8.12 -3.47
CA GLU A 10 3.17 8.10 -3.20
C GLU A 10 3.65 6.66 -3.02
N SER A 11 4.92 6.41 -3.34
CA SER A 11 5.50 5.07 -3.25
C SER A 11 6.99 5.13 -2.97
N VAL A 12 7.46 4.27 -2.07
CA VAL A 12 8.86 3.85 -1.98
C VAL A 12 8.93 2.35 -2.17
N SER A 13 10.05 1.88 -2.74
CA SER A 13 10.21 0.47 -3.06
C SER A 13 11.63 -0.02 -2.86
N GLU A 14 11.75 -1.32 -2.63
CA GLU A 14 13.01 -2.02 -2.47
C GLU A 14 12.97 -3.35 -3.23
N VAL A 15 14.02 -3.62 -4.01
CA VAL A 15 14.19 -4.90 -4.72
C VAL A 15 14.69 -5.95 -3.73
N LEU A 16 14.00 -7.07 -3.66
CA LEU A 16 14.21 -8.18 -2.73
C LEU A 16 14.02 -9.51 -3.49
N HIS A 17 14.69 -10.57 -3.03
CA HIS A 17 14.53 -11.93 -3.58
C HIS A 17 14.66 -11.99 -5.12
N GLY A 18 15.86 -11.66 -5.64
CA GLY A 18 16.10 -11.54 -7.07
C GLY A 18 15.55 -10.20 -7.57
N ASP A 19 14.50 -10.26 -8.39
CA ASP A 19 13.91 -9.09 -9.05
C ASP A 19 12.51 -8.73 -8.55
N TRP A 20 12.07 -9.33 -7.44
CA TRP A 20 10.80 -8.96 -6.82
C TRP A 20 10.96 -7.63 -6.10
N THR A 21 9.95 -6.78 -6.14
CA THR A 21 10.04 -5.47 -5.50
C THR A 21 8.93 -5.31 -4.47
N LEU A 22 9.29 -5.07 -3.21
CA LEU A 22 8.33 -4.73 -2.18
C LEU A 22 8.13 -3.21 -2.19
N CYS A 23 6.88 -2.78 -2.30
CA CYS A 23 6.49 -1.38 -2.28
C CYS A 23 5.74 -1.06 -0.99
N PHE A 24 6.01 0.11 -0.43
CA PHE A 24 5.19 0.76 0.58
C PHE A 24 4.56 2.00 -0.05
N GLU A 25 3.23 2.07 -0.02
CA GLU A 25 2.46 3.01 -0.85
C GLU A 25 1.43 3.75 -0.02
N TRP A 26 1.36 5.07 -0.21
CA TRP A 26 0.24 5.89 0.20
C TRP A 26 -0.79 5.92 -0.92
N CYS A 27 -2.01 5.45 -0.63
CA CYS A 27 -3.02 5.19 -1.66
C CYS A 27 -4.34 5.91 -1.38
N ARG A 28 -5.15 6.07 -2.43
CA ARG A 28 -6.60 6.33 -2.36
C ARG A 28 -7.36 5.11 -2.89
N TYR A 29 -8.15 4.49 -2.03
CA TYR A 29 -9.10 3.42 -2.33
C TYR A 29 -10.42 4.03 -2.78
N GLU A 30 -10.79 3.80 -4.03
CA GLU A 30 -12.05 4.26 -4.62
C GLU A 30 -13.08 3.13 -4.60
N TYR A 31 -14.21 3.37 -3.94
CA TYR A 31 -15.29 2.40 -3.78
C TYR A 31 -16.43 2.66 -4.77
N ALA A 32 -17.23 1.63 -5.02
CA ALA A 32 -18.36 1.65 -5.96
C ALA A 32 -19.39 2.78 -5.69
N ASN A 33 -19.59 3.11 -4.41
CA ASN A 33 -20.51 4.16 -3.94
C ASN A 33 -19.92 5.58 -4.09
N ARG A 34 -18.82 5.75 -4.83
CA ARG A 34 -18.07 7.01 -5.00
C ARG A 34 -17.44 7.56 -3.72
N THR A 35 -17.47 6.80 -2.61
CA THR A 35 -16.64 7.16 -1.45
C THR A 35 -15.20 6.76 -1.73
N HIS A 36 -14.28 7.34 -0.97
CA HIS A 36 -12.90 6.94 -0.99
C HIS A 36 -12.29 7.06 0.40
N HIS A 37 -11.29 6.22 0.64
CA HIS A 37 -10.45 6.29 1.82
C HIS A 37 -9.00 6.28 1.37
N ARG A 38 -8.15 6.94 2.12
CA ARG A 38 -6.71 6.94 1.98
C ARG A 38 -6.10 6.08 3.06
N GLY A 39 -4.95 5.52 2.74
CA GLY A 39 -4.24 4.68 3.67
C GLY A 39 -2.99 4.11 3.07
N TYR A 40 -2.19 3.47 3.92
CA TYR A 40 -0.98 2.80 3.52
C TYR A 40 -1.25 1.36 3.09
N ARG A 41 -0.39 0.82 2.22
CA ARG A 41 -0.30 -0.61 1.99
C ARG A 41 1.12 -1.05 1.68
N PHE A 42 1.35 -2.32 1.90
CA PHE A 42 2.45 -3.05 1.28
C PHE A 42 1.94 -3.83 0.08
N ILE A 43 2.72 -3.87 -1.00
CA ILE A 43 2.41 -4.68 -2.17
C ILE A 43 3.68 -5.15 -2.88
N TRP A 44 3.66 -6.38 -3.38
CA TRP A 44 4.74 -6.90 -4.21
C TRP A 44 4.53 -6.53 -5.66
N LYS A 45 5.60 -6.12 -6.35
CA LYS A 45 5.70 -6.10 -7.80
C LYS A 45 6.53 -7.30 -8.24
N ARG A 46 6.05 -7.95 -9.29
CA ARG A 46 6.75 -9.01 -10.00
C ARG A 46 7.95 -8.42 -10.78
N PRO A 47 8.91 -9.25 -11.20
CA PRO A 47 10.02 -8.82 -12.05
C PRO A 47 9.58 -8.13 -13.35
N ASN A 48 8.40 -8.48 -13.87
CA ASN A 48 7.81 -7.85 -15.06
C ASN A 48 7.15 -6.49 -14.78
N GLY A 49 7.31 -5.92 -13.58
CA GLY A 49 6.76 -4.62 -13.18
C GLY A 49 5.29 -4.65 -12.75
N HIS A 50 4.56 -5.76 -12.95
CA HIS A 50 3.16 -5.85 -12.56
C HIS A 50 3.00 -6.09 -11.06
N TYR A 51 1.99 -5.46 -10.47
CA TYR A 51 1.60 -5.72 -9.09
C TYR A 51 1.11 -7.16 -8.92
N GLN A 52 1.45 -7.74 -7.76
CA GLN A 52 0.93 -9.00 -7.28
C GLN A 52 -0.07 -8.73 -6.13
N PRO A 53 -1.36 -8.52 -6.44
CA PRO A 53 -2.39 -8.32 -5.42
C PRO A 53 -2.73 -9.66 -4.77
N ALA A 54 -2.04 -10.02 -3.69
CA ALA A 54 -2.37 -11.19 -2.88
C ALA A 54 -3.59 -10.90 -1.97
N ARG A 55 -4.75 -10.65 -2.58
CA ARG A 55 -6.04 -10.35 -1.91
C ARG A 55 -5.93 -9.25 -0.82
N GLY A 56 -5.10 -8.23 -1.07
CA GLY A 56 -4.90 -7.11 -0.14
C GLY A 56 -3.94 -7.39 1.02
N GLN A 57 -3.37 -8.59 1.11
CA GLN A 57 -2.35 -8.93 2.09
C GLN A 57 -0.99 -9.06 1.41
N ALA A 58 0.07 -8.56 2.05
CA ALA A 58 1.44 -8.75 1.58
C ALA A 58 2.24 -9.50 2.64
N ARG A 59 2.88 -10.60 2.24
CA ARG A 59 3.86 -11.28 3.10
C ARG A 59 5.12 -10.42 3.17
N LEU A 60 5.48 -9.97 4.37
CA LEU A 60 6.71 -9.21 4.61
C LEU A 60 7.84 -10.17 5.00
N PRO A 61 9.07 -10.03 4.45
CA PRO A 61 10.18 -10.92 4.80
C PRO A 61 10.67 -10.75 6.24
N SER A 62 10.65 -9.52 6.77
CA SER A 62 10.99 -9.20 8.15
C SER A 62 10.38 -7.85 8.56
N ILE A 63 10.28 -7.61 9.87
CA ILE A 63 9.87 -6.30 10.41
C ILE A 63 10.86 -5.20 10.02
N GLU A 64 12.15 -5.53 9.98
CA GLU A 64 13.21 -4.58 9.61
C GLU A 64 12.99 -3.99 8.21
N VAL A 65 12.63 -4.83 7.23
CA VAL A 65 12.30 -4.39 5.86
C VAL A 65 11.11 -3.42 5.89
N ALA A 66 10.07 -3.74 6.67
CA ALA A 66 8.90 -2.89 6.79
C ALA A 66 9.26 -1.50 7.37
N GLN A 67 10.00 -1.49 8.48
CA GLN A 67 10.45 -0.26 9.12
C GLN A 67 11.37 0.57 8.22
N ARG A 68 12.24 -0.08 7.44
CA ARG A 68 13.12 0.62 6.48
C ARG A 68 12.32 1.33 5.41
N LEU A 69 11.30 0.67 4.84
CA LEU A 69 10.42 1.30 3.85
C LEU A 69 9.58 2.44 4.47
N MET A 70 9.08 2.28 5.70
CA MET A 70 8.36 3.34 6.41
C MET A 70 9.26 4.56 6.66
N ARG A 71 10.50 4.36 7.13
CA ARG A 71 11.47 5.46 7.31
C ARG A 71 11.76 6.19 6.01
N ARG A 72 11.93 5.46 4.91
CA ARG A 72 12.12 6.09 3.59
C ARG A 72 10.93 6.95 3.16
N ALA A 73 9.70 6.54 3.50
CA ALA A 73 8.52 7.36 3.27
C ALA A 73 8.50 8.63 4.13
N GLN A 74 8.91 8.53 5.40
CA GLN A 74 9.06 9.68 6.30
C GLN A 74 10.13 10.65 5.79
N GLU A 75 11.30 10.14 5.39
CA GLU A 75 12.39 10.92 4.78
C GLU A 75 11.96 11.59 3.48
N ALA A 76 11.07 10.96 2.71
CA ALA A 76 10.48 11.52 1.49
C ALA A 76 9.35 12.55 1.78
N GLY A 77 9.00 12.80 3.04
CA GLY A 77 8.07 13.85 3.45
C GLY A 77 6.59 13.47 3.45
N TRP A 78 6.23 12.21 3.19
CA TRP A 78 4.83 11.75 3.11
C TRP A 78 4.48 10.61 4.06
N GLY A 79 5.46 10.01 4.75
CA GLY A 79 5.25 8.86 5.65
C GLY A 79 4.41 9.14 6.91
N GLU A 80 4.09 10.39 7.17
CA GLU A 80 3.27 10.85 8.31
C GLU A 80 1.83 11.23 7.90
N HIS A 81 1.42 10.97 6.66
CA HIS A 81 0.03 11.18 6.26
C HIS A 81 -0.92 10.35 7.13
N VAL A 82 -2.07 10.94 7.46
CA VAL A 82 -3.14 10.31 8.23
C VAL A 82 -4.26 9.91 7.29
N GLY A 83 -4.62 8.62 7.29
CA GLY A 83 -5.74 8.09 6.53
C GLY A 83 -7.06 8.30 7.27
N GLU A 84 -8.17 8.28 6.54
CA GLU A 84 -9.49 8.30 7.14
C GLU A 84 -9.68 7.04 8.01
N MET A 85 -9.99 7.22 9.31
CA MET A 85 -10.15 6.14 10.28
C MET A 85 -11.56 5.54 10.29
N ASP A 86 -12.51 6.26 9.70
CA ASP A 86 -13.92 5.91 9.63
C ASP A 86 -14.17 4.96 8.45
N GLY A 87 -13.79 3.69 8.60
CA GLY A 87 -13.88 2.70 7.51
C GLY A 87 -14.04 1.25 7.92
N PHE A 88 -13.88 0.90 9.20
CA PHE A 88 -14.26 -0.41 9.72
C PHE A 88 -15.70 -0.31 10.23
N GLY A 89 -16.66 -0.40 9.32
CA GLY A 89 -18.07 -0.53 9.69
C GLY A 89 -18.26 -1.77 10.56
N VAL A 90 -18.27 -1.58 11.87
CA VAL A 90 -19.03 -2.41 12.79
C VAL A 90 -20.26 -1.58 13.11
N GLU A 91 -21.28 -1.69 12.26
CA GLU A 91 -22.63 -1.48 12.78
C GLU A 91 -22.85 -2.60 13.80
N ALA A 92 -23.25 -2.21 15.02
CA ALA A 92 -23.51 -3.09 16.15
C ALA A 92 -24.69 -4.03 15.91
#